data_AF-A0A0F9P6I8-F1
#
_entry.id   AF-A0A0F9P6I8-F1
#
_cell.length_a   1.000
_cell.length_b   1.000
_cell.length_c   1.000
_cell.angle_alpha   90.00
_cell.angle_beta   90.00
_cell.angle_gamma   90.00
#
_symmetry.space_group_name_H-M   'P 1'
#
loop_
_entity.id
_entity.type
_entity.pdbx_description
1 polymer ?
#
loop_
_entity_poly.entity_id
_entity_poly.type
_entity_poly.pdbx_seq_one_letter_code
_entity_poly.pdbx_strand_id
1 'polypeptide(L)'
;MIRILSIILPFLLFAINDAWGITTQIGSPWAAATINDAINDASDGDIIELTGSGTATWTATITIPNTKGLTFQVENGTNTPKDSANFPITATSNQDPIIQVNLENDNSVTRISGFKFQNTISSNNGAIHIAGRGTGPDGFGGFRIDNNYFEDIQLPHANLSGTITVKASTGVMYGVIDNNTLHDSSYTDGYAIAIWEAWKCGGCNWSYAGDDSWSRTFEYGGVDFVFIEDNLIENVSRYTRHYIVAQSAARYVARYNDFRSYVSNGGNDNEPTEAHGLCLCSNTGQGARGREIYNNNYEGDELGIPINLRGGHWIISGNSMQEIGNGTTPIRFREYRAFTAERCTSTCDAVSGWVPHVTDDSDYPLPQQVSNTFVWGNTKSGTSAVGAYHDTGGVQSSYLQQGRDYFNSDDLADAITDGLDAGYAPYTTLIHLGGSVL
;
A
#
# COMPACT_ATOMS: atom_id res chain seq x y z
N MET A 1 20.09 55.33 -10.69
CA MET A 1 21.29 54.45 -10.68
C MET A 1 20.95 53.22 -9.85
N ILE A 2 20.58 52.13 -10.49
CA ILE A 2 20.29 50.84 -9.84
C ILE A 2 21.49 49.94 -10.15
N ARG A 3 22.23 49.55 -9.11
CA ARG A 3 23.36 48.61 -9.22
C ARG A 3 22.79 47.20 -9.27
N ILE A 4 22.89 46.56 -10.43
CA ILE A 4 22.65 45.12 -10.60
C ILE A 4 23.87 44.40 -10.01
N LEU A 5 23.69 43.82 -8.83
CA LEU A 5 24.66 42.93 -8.20
C LEU A 5 24.55 41.56 -8.90
N SER A 6 25.48 41.26 -9.80
CA SER A 6 25.58 39.95 -10.43
C SER A 6 26.12 38.96 -9.41
N ILE A 7 25.25 38.10 -8.87
CA ILE A 7 25.64 36.92 -8.09
C ILE A 7 26.05 35.86 -9.10
N ILE A 8 27.36 35.66 -9.27
CA ILE A 8 27.92 34.50 -9.96
C ILE A 8 27.76 33.33 -8.98
N LEU A 9 26.71 32.55 -9.17
CA LEU A 9 26.52 31.28 -8.49
C LEU A 9 27.53 30.28 -9.09
N PRO A 10 28.47 29.71 -8.31
CA PRO A 10 29.28 28.61 -8.82
C PRO A 10 28.36 27.42 -9.01
N PHE A 11 28.08 27.08 -10.26
CA PHE A 11 27.60 25.76 -10.64
C PHE A 11 28.67 24.76 -10.18
N LEU A 12 28.50 24.20 -8.99
CA LEU A 12 29.18 22.97 -8.60
C LEU A 12 28.69 21.91 -9.58
N LEU A 13 29.55 21.54 -10.54
CA LEU A 13 29.41 20.28 -11.26
C LEU A 13 29.56 19.16 -10.23
N PHE A 14 28.46 18.75 -9.61
CA PHE A 14 28.36 17.38 -9.14
C PHE A 14 28.30 16.52 -10.39
N ALA A 15 29.46 16.00 -10.80
CA ALA A 15 29.47 14.81 -11.62
C ALA A 15 28.88 13.71 -10.73
N ILE A 16 27.56 13.53 -10.81
CA ILE A 16 26.89 12.33 -10.33
C ILE A 16 27.43 11.24 -11.25
N ASN A 17 28.50 10.59 -10.81
CA ASN A 17 28.86 9.28 -11.33
C ASN A 17 27.78 8.35 -10.80
N ASP A 18 26.59 8.38 -11.40
CA ASP A 18 25.69 7.26 -11.30
C ASP A 18 26.49 6.08 -11.85
N ALA A 19 27.00 5.24 -10.96
CA ALA A 19 27.62 4.00 -11.38
C ALA A 19 26.46 3.18 -11.95
N TRP A 20 26.45 3.01 -13.27
CA TRP A 20 25.45 2.19 -13.93
C TRP A 20 25.66 0.76 -13.43
N GLY A 21 24.65 0.21 -12.76
CA GLY A 21 24.69 -1.17 -12.29
C GLY A 21 25.02 -2.14 -13.42
N ILE A 22 25.83 -3.16 -13.14
CA ILE A 22 26.14 -4.21 -14.10
C ILE A 22 24.88 -5.04 -14.33
N THR A 23 24.56 -5.31 -15.59
CA THR A 23 23.48 -6.23 -15.95
C THR A 23 24.02 -7.66 -16.09
N THR A 24 23.50 -8.57 -15.27
CA THR A 24 23.73 -10.01 -15.37
C THR A 24 22.52 -10.67 -16.00
N GLN A 25 22.68 -11.20 -17.21
CA GLN A 25 21.62 -11.88 -17.94
C GLN A 25 21.57 -13.37 -17.59
N ILE A 26 20.37 -13.89 -17.32
CA ILE A 26 20.12 -15.31 -17.01
C ILE A 26 19.11 -15.88 -18.00
N GLY A 27 19.54 -16.86 -18.78
CA GLY A 27 18.68 -17.60 -19.70
C GLY A 27 17.93 -18.78 -19.04
N SER A 28 17.02 -19.38 -19.80
CA SER A 28 16.33 -20.62 -19.44
C SER A 28 17.33 -21.74 -19.09
N PRO A 29 17.10 -22.54 -18.03
CA PRO A 29 15.82 -22.80 -17.36
C PRO A 29 15.46 -21.91 -16.16
N TRP A 30 16.14 -20.78 -15.94
CA TRP A 30 15.86 -19.83 -14.84
C TRP A 30 15.71 -20.52 -13.46
N ALA A 31 16.59 -21.48 -13.17
CA ALA A 31 16.55 -22.21 -11.91
C ALA A 31 16.76 -21.25 -10.73
N ALA A 32 15.96 -21.42 -9.67
CA ALA A 32 15.99 -20.53 -8.50
C ALA A 32 17.38 -20.44 -7.85
N ALA A 33 18.15 -21.55 -7.83
CA ALA A 33 19.52 -21.56 -7.33
C ALA A 33 20.43 -20.61 -8.14
N THR A 34 20.38 -20.68 -9.47
CA THR A 34 21.17 -19.81 -10.36
C THR A 34 20.81 -18.34 -10.20
N ILE A 35 19.53 -18.02 -10.03
CA ILE A 35 19.08 -16.65 -9.79
C ILE A 35 19.59 -16.14 -8.44
N ASN A 36 19.45 -16.94 -7.38
CA ASN A 36 19.94 -16.58 -6.05
C ASN A 36 21.47 -16.44 -6.01
N ASP A 37 22.22 -17.29 -6.72
CA ASP A 37 23.67 -17.15 -6.86
C ASP A 37 24.04 -15.83 -7.54
N ALA A 38 23.37 -15.48 -8.65
CA ALA A 38 23.57 -14.20 -9.33
C ALA A 38 23.22 -12.99 -8.45
N ILE A 39 22.13 -13.06 -7.68
CA ILE A 39 21.75 -12.03 -6.71
C ILE A 39 22.81 -11.90 -5.61
N ASN A 40 23.36 -13.01 -5.12
CA ASN A 40 24.40 -13.00 -4.09
C ASN A 40 25.70 -12.38 -4.61
N ASP A 41 26.06 -12.65 -5.86
CA ASP A 41 27.27 -12.13 -6.52
C ASP A 41 27.15 -10.67 -6.98
N ALA A 42 25.94 -10.18 -7.26
CA ALA A 42 25.67 -8.80 -7.67
C ALA A 42 26.08 -7.77 -6.60
N SER A 43 26.45 -6.57 -7.04
CA SER A 43 26.67 -5.40 -6.19
C SER A 43 25.36 -4.64 -5.95
N ASP A 44 25.38 -3.72 -4.98
CA ASP A 44 24.30 -2.76 -4.79
C ASP A 44 24.11 -1.89 -6.06
N GLY A 45 22.87 -1.78 -6.54
CA GLY A 45 22.50 -1.07 -7.76
C GLY A 45 22.54 -1.90 -9.05
N ASP A 46 23.03 -3.15 -9.01
CA ASP A 46 23.11 -4.01 -10.20
C ASP A 46 21.73 -4.44 -10.74
N ILE A 47 21.72 -5.02 -11.95
CA ILE A 47 20.53 -5.55 -12.61
C ILE A 47 20.70 -7.06 -12.82
N ILE A 48 19.73 -7.85 -12.38
CA ILE A 48 19.55 -9.26 -12.73
C ILE A 48 18.41 -9.35 -13.73
N GLU A 49 18.71 -9.73 -14.98
CA GLU A 49 17.75 -9.75 -16.07
C GLU A 49 17.51 -11.18 -16.57
N LEU A 50 16.26 -11.64 -16.53
CA LEU A 50 15.86 -12.92 -17.10
C LEU A 50 15.54 -12.74 -18.59
N THR A 51 16.19 -13.52 -19.44
CA THR A 51 16.03 -13.46 -20.90
C THR A 51 15.33 -14.72 -21.43
N GLY A 52 14.56 -14.57 -22.52
CA GLY A 52 13.80 -15.65 -23.16
C GLY A 52 12.30 -15.65 -22.82
N SER A 53 11.61 -16.74 -23.14
CA SER A 53 10.15 -16.86 -22.95
C SER A 53 9.72 -18.25 -22.50
N GLY A 54 8.73 -18.34 -21.61
CA GLY A 54 8.19 -19.61 -21.11
C GLY A 54 7.74 -19.54 -19.65
N THR A 55 7.70 -20.69 -19.00
CA THR A 55 7.34 -20.79 -17.57
C THR A 55 8.57 -21.11 -16.74
N ALA A 56 8.83 -20.30 -15.71
CA ALA A 56 9.82 -20.57 -14.68
C ALA A 56 9.11 -21.15 -13.45
N THR A 57 9.48 -22.35 -13.02
CA THR A 57 8.95 -22.96 -11.80
C THR A 57 10.06 -23.03 -10.75
N TRP A 58 9.95 -22.17 -9.74
CA TRP A 58 10.97 -22.05 -8.70
C TRP A 58 10.69 -22.98 -7.52
N THR A 59 11.68 -23.82 -7.20
CA THR A 59 11.63 -24.73 -6.05
C THR A 59 12.23 -24.14 -4.78
N ALA A 60 12.74 -22.92 -4.85
CA ALA A 60 13.27 -22.12 -3.75
C ALA A 60 12.77 -20.68 -3.91
N THR A 61 12.57 -19.97 -2.80
CA THR A 61 12.26 -18.53 -2.83
C THR A 61 13.43 -17.76 -3.43
N ILE A 62 13.14 -16.80 -4.31
CA ILE A 62 14.13 -15.82 -4.78
C ILE A 62 14.29 -14.76 -3.70
N THR A 63 15.49 -14.61 -3.15
CA THR A 63 15.73 -13.73 -2.00
C THR A 63 16.68 -12.61 -2.36
N ILE A 64 16.19 -11.37 -2.31
CA ILE A 64 17.04 -10.17 -2.34
C ILE A 64 17.42 -9.85 -0.89
N PRO A 65 18.72 -9.90 -0.53
CA PRO A 65 19.16 -9.74 0.85
C PRO A 65 19.15 -8.27 1.28
N ASN A 66 19.15 -8.04 2.59
CA ASN A 66 19.18 -6.70 3.18
C ASN A 66 20.55 -6.00 3.12
N THR A 67 21.47 -6.52 2.32
CA THR A 67 22.82 -5.97 2.15
C THR A 67 22.99 -5.22 0.84
N LYS A 68 21.94 -5.18 0.01
CA LYS A 68 21.92 -4.51 -1.29
C LYS A 68 20.47 -4.28 -1.75
N GLY A 69 20.27 -3.33 -2.65
CA GLY A 69 19.15 -3.30 -3.56
C GLY A 69 19.63 -3.47 -5.00
N LEU A 70 18.75 -4.01 -5.83
CA LEU A 70 19.04 -4.30 -7.23
C LEU A 70 17.74 -4.29 -8.04
N THR A 71 17.86 -4.25 -9.36
CA THR A 71 16.72 -4.50 -10.24
C THR A 71 16.69 -5.96 -10.63
N PHE A 72 15.60 -6.66 -10.31
CA PHE A 72 15.31 -8.00 -10.80
C PHE A 72 14.17 -7.94 -11.80
N GLN A 73 14.45 -8.23 -13.07
CA GLN A 73 13.51 -8.00 -14.16
C GLN A 73 13.48 -9.11 -15.21
N VAL A 74 12.42 -9.09 -16.04
CA VAL A 74 12.30 -9.88 -17.27
C VAL A 74 12.56 -8.98 -18.47
N GLU A 75 13.45 -9.40 -19.36
CA GLU A 75 13.72 -8.70 -20.63
C GLU A 75 12.44 -8.54 -21.45
N ASN A 76 12.14 -7.31 -21.89
CA ASN A 76 10.92 -6.96 -22.64
C ASN A 76 9.59 -7.22 -21.89
N GLY A 77 9.62 -7.46 -20.58
CA GLY A 77 8.43 -7.54 -19.74
C GLY A 77 7.84 -6.15 -19.50
N THR A 78 6.59 -5.93 -19.91
CA THR A 78 5.90 -4.65 -19.71
C THR A 78 4.41 -4.85 -19.47
N ASN A 79 3.84 -4.04 -18.58
CA ASN A 79 2.39 -3.92 -18.40
C ASN A 79 1.80 -2.65 -19.03
N THR A 80 2.66 -1.78 -19.58
CA THR A 80 2.23 -0.53 -20.22
C THR A 80 2.65 -0.45 -21.70
N PRO A 81 1.73 0.00 -22.59
CA PRO A 81 0.32 0.25 -22.31
C PRO A 81 -0.46 -1.08 -22.11
N LYS A 82 -1.54 -1.06 -21.32
CA LYS A 82 -2.28 -2.27 -20.90
C LYS A 82 -2.80 -3.10 -22.09
N ASP A 83 -3.14 -2.46 -23.19
CA ASP A 83 -3.64 -3.08 -24.44
C ASP A 83 -2.53 -3.77 -25.26
N SER A 84 -1.27 -3.54 -24.92
CA SER A 84 -0.11 -4.21 -25.52
C SER A 84 0.85 -4.76 -24.46
N ALA A 85 0.33 -5.16 -23.31
CA ALA A 85 1.14 -5.78 -22.25
C ALA A 85 1.84 -7.05 -22.79
N ASN A 86 3.07 -7.26 -22.37
CA ASN A 86 3.91 -8.38 -22.79
C ASN A 86 4.64 -8.97 -21.59
N PHE A 87 4.42 -10.25 -21.33
CA PHE A 87 5.09 -10.97 -20.24
C PHE A 87 5.71 -12.25 -20.79
N PRO A 88 6.98 -12.18 -21.25
CA PRO A 88 7.65 -13.34 -21.84
C PRO A 88 7.78 -14.51 -20.87
N ILE A 89 7.89 -14.23 -19.56
CA ILE A 89 8.10 -15.24 -18.52
C ILE A 89 6.92 -15.24 -17.54
N THR A 90 6.30 -16.41 -17.38
CA THR A 90 5.39 -16.70 -16.26
C THR A 90 6.16 -17.36 -15.12
N ALA A 91 6.21 -16.72 -13.96
CA ALA A 91 6.80 -17.26 -12.74
C ALA A 91 5.74 -17.99 -11.89
N THR A 92 6.05 -19.24 -11.55
CA THR A 92 5.32 -20.06 -10.58
C THR A 92 6.29 -20.56 -9.51
N SER A 93 5.82 -20.91 -8.31
CA SER A 93 6.71 -21.43 -7.27
C SER A 93 6.03 -22.39 -6.31
N ASN A 94 6.79 -23.36 -5.81
CA ASN A 94 6.35 -24.21 -4.70
C ASN A 94 6.70 -23.61 -3.33
N GLN A 95 7.08 -22.33 -3.28
CA GLN A 95 7.51 -21.61 -2.09
C GLN A 95 6.72 -20.31 -1.93
N ASP A 96 6.54 -19.92 -0.67
CA ASP A 96 5.73 -18.76 -0.30
C ASP A 96 6.49 -17.89 0.73
N PRO A 97 7.01 -16.73 0.33
CA PRO A 97 6.75 -16.04 -0.94
C PRO A 97 7.54 -16.60 -2.13
N ILE A 98 7.12 -16.21 -3.34
CA ILE A 98 7.87 -16.45 -4.59
C ILE A 98 9.16 -15.63 -4.56
N ILE A 99 9.01 -14.34 -4.25
CA ILE A 99 10.11 -13.37 -4.11
C ILE A 99 10.05 -12.76 -2.72
N GLN A 100 11.16 -12.86 -1.98
CA GLN A 100 11.40 -12.18 -0.72
C GLN A 100 12.38 -11.03 -0.96
N VAL A 101 11.98 -9.81 -0.61
CA VAL A 101 12.86 -8.65 -0.55
C VAL A 101 13.05 -8.27 0.91
N ASN A 102 14.30 -8.23 1.36
CA ASN A 102 14.64 -7.71 2.67
C ASN A 102 15.32 -6.36 2.49
N LEU A 103 14.67 -5.29 2.93
CA LEU A 103 15.17 -3.93 2.83
C LEU A 103 15.97 -3.57 4.08
N GLU A 104 16.95 -2.70 3.88
CA GLU A 104 17.70 -2.04 4.93
C GLU A 104 18.04 -0.63 4.44
N ASN A 105 18.29 0.26 5.39
CA ASN A 105 18.69 1.62 5.08
C ASN A 105 20.00 1.65 4.26
N ASP A 106 20.20 2.72 3.52
CA ASP A 106 21.42 3.04 2.76
C ASP A 106 21.71 2.12 1.55
N ASN A 107 20.89 1.10 1.29
CA ASN A 107 20.98 0.29 0.06
C ASN A 107 20.22 0.92 -1.09
N SER A 108 20.66 0.70 -2.33
CA SER A 108 19.91 1.10 -3.54
C SER A 108 18.45 0.62 -3.52
N VAL A 109 17.60 1.25 -4.32
CA VAL A 109 16.20 0.82 -4.45
C VAL A 109 16.15 -0.58 -5.03
N THR A 110 15.40 -1.48 -4.40
CA THR A 110 15.11 -2.79 -4.98
C THR A 110 13.93 -2.69 -5.94
N ARG A 111 14.08 -3.14 -7.19
CA ARG A 111 13.01 -3.12 -8.19
C ARG A 111 12.67 -4.53 -8.66
N ILE A 112 11.38 -4.88 -8.74
CA ILE A 112 10.88 -6.13 -9.34
C ILE A 112 9.99 -5.79 -10.54
N SER A 113 10.34 -6.27 -11.73
CA SER A 113 9.66 -5.81 -12.96
C SER A 113 9.50 -6.82 -14.09
N GLY A 114 8.41 -6.71 -14.84
CA GLY A 114 8.21 -7.43 -16.11
C GLY A 114 7.72 -8.88 -15.99
N PHE A 115 7.36 -9.34 -14.79
CA PHE A 115 6.92 -10.72 -14.58
C PHE A 115 5.41 -10.89 -14.77
N LYS A 116 5.01 -12.04 -15.31
CA LYS A 116 3.68 -12.60 -15.02
C LYS A 116 3.78 -13.59 -13.87
N PHE A 117 2.98 -13.47 -12.83
CA PHE A 117 2.90 -14.39 -11.71
C PHE A 117 1.61 -15.20 -11.77
N GLN A 118 1.73 -16.52 -11.56
CA GLN A 118 0.61 -17.43 -11.35
C GLN A 118 0.99 -18.40 -10.24
N ASN A 119 0.26 -18.41 -9.12
CA ASN A 119 0.61 -19.29 -8.03
C ASN A 119 -0.51 -19.56 -7.04
N THR A 120 -0.40 -20.66 -6.31
CA THR A 120 -1.14 -20.87 -5.06
C THR A 120 -0.21 -20.60 -3.89
N ILE A 121 -0.52 -19.57 -3.12
CA ILE A 121 0.22 -19.17 -1.92
C ILE A 121 -0.44 -19.81 -0.71
N SER A 122 0.36 -20.44 0.15
CA SER A 122 -0.06 -21.10 1.39
C SER A 122 0.35 -20.34 2.66
N SER A 123 1.26 -19.37 2.55
CA SER A 123 1.76 -18.57 3.68
C SER A 123 1.12 -17.17 3.75
N ASN A 124 1.46 -16.41 4.80
CA ASN A 124 0.96 -15.06 5.03
C ASN A 124 1.80 -13.94 4.39
N ASN A 125 2.63 -14.29 3.40
CA ASN A 125 3.65 -13.41 2.84
C ASN A 125 3.38 -13.01 1.37
N GLY A 126 2.34 -13.56 0.74
CA GLY A 126 2.00 -13.23 -0.64
C GLY A 126 2.92 -13.84 -1.69
N ALA A 127 2.76 -13.40 -2.93
CA ALA A 127 3.66 -13.73 -4.03
C ALA A 127 4.98 -12.95 -3.92
N ILE A 128 4.87 -11.65 -3.66
CA ILE A 128 6.01 -10.77 -3.36
C ILE A 128 5.89 -10.31 -1.91
N HIS A 129 6.92 -10.59 -1.12
CA HIS A 129 7.01 -10.13 0.26
C HIS A 129 8.15 -9.14 0.42
N ILE A 130 7.81 -7.93 0.82
CA ILE A 130 8.76 -6.90 1.21
C ILE A 130 8.83 -6.88 2.73
N ALA A 131 10.02 -7.07 3.28
CA ALA A 131 10.27 -6.99 4.71
C ALA A 131 11.43 -6.04 5.03
N GLY A 132 11.56 -5.63 6.29
CA GLY A 132 12.70 -4.83 6.75
C GLY A 132 12.33 -3.38 7.04
N ARG A 133 13.16 -2.44 6.58
CA ARG A 133 12.96 -0.99 6.76
C ARG A 133 13.55 -0.21 5.59
N GLY A 134 13.00 0.98 5.35
CA GLY A 134 13.43 1.87 4.29
C GLY A 134 12.88 3.28 4.46
N THR A 135 13.76 4.28 4.52
CA THR A 135 13.36 5.67 4.80
C THR A 135 13.26 6.59 3.59
N GLY A 136 13.39 6.06 2.37
CA GLY A 136 13.17 6.84 1.16
C GLY A 136 14.11 8.05 1.01
N PRO A 137 13.71 9.08 0.22
CA PRO A 137 14.34 9.45 -1.05
C PRO A 137 15.80 9.88 -1.07
N ASP A 138 16.51 10.07 0.05
CA ASP A 138 17.95 10.39 0.06
C ASP A 138 18.74 9.73 1.23
N GLY A 139 18.26 8.60 1.76
CA GLY A 139 19.02 7.75 2.69
C GLY A 139 18.49 6.32 2.65
N PHE A 140 18.80 5.67 1.52
CA PHE A 140 18.04 4.66 0.76
C PHE A 140 17.59 3.39 1.51
N GLY A 141 17.07 2.38 0.81
CA GLY A 141 16.33 1.23 1.38
C GLY A 141 14.87 1.14 0.92
N GLY A 142 14.51 1.76 -0.22
CA GLY A 142 13.16 1.69 -0.78
C GLY A 142 12.94 0.51 -1.72
N PHE A 143 11.70 0.31 -2.15
CA PHE A 143 11.36 -0.69 -3.16
C PHE A 143 10.49 -0.12 -4.28
N ARG A 144 10.52 -0.77 -5.44
CA ARG A 144 9.60 -0.55 -6.55
C ARG A 144 9.10 -1.87 -7.13
N ILE A 145 7.79 -2.07 -7.17
CA ILE A 145 7.16 -3.23 -7.82
C ILE A 145 6.36 -2.70 -8.99
N ASP A 146 6.83 -2.93 -10.21
CA ASP A 146 6.21 -2.31 -11.37
C ASP A 146 6.19 -3.15 -12.63
N ASN A 147 5.25 -2.88 -13.54
CA ASN A 147 5.13 -3.62 -14.79
C ASN A 147 4.97 -5.13 -14.59
N ASN A 148 4.25 -5.58 -13.56
CA ASN A 148 3.97 -7.00 -13.33
C ASN A 148 2.49 -7.33 -13.56
N TYR A 149 2.22 -8.59 -13.89
CA TYR A 149 0.87 -9.13 -14.06
C TYR A 149 0.64 -10.31 -13.13
N PHE A 150 -0.24 -10.16 -12.17
CA PHE A 150 -0.61 -11.20 -11.22
C PHE A 150 -1.94 -11.79 -11.66
N GLU A 151 -1.93 -13.05 -12.08
CA GLU A 151 -3.11 -13.77 -12.55
C GLU A 151 -3.36 -14.99 -11.68
N ASP A 152 -4.62 -15.23 -11.32
CA ASP A 152 -5.05 -16.44 -10.62
C ASP A 152 -4.25 -16.72 -9.33
N ILE A 153 -3.75 -15.68 -8.65
CA ILE A 153 -3.05 -15.87 -7.37
C ILE A 153 -4.06 -16.37 -6.34
N GLN A 154 -3.85 -17.58 -5.83
CA GLN A 154 -4.72 -18.16 -4.80
C GLN A 154 -4.10 -17.90 -3.43
N LEU A 155 -4.84 -17.28 -2.50
CA LEU A 155 -4.40 -17.08 -1.12
C LEU A 155 -5.22 -17.96 -0.16
N PRO A 156 -4.63 -18.45 0.95
CA PRO A 156 -5.27 -19.43 1.81
C PRO A 156 -6.31 -18.77 2.74
N HIS A 157 -7.35 -19.53 3.10
CA HIS A 157 -8.61 -19.09 3.73
C HIS A 157 -8.52 -18.41 5.13
N ALA A 158 -7.35 -18.19 5.71
CA ALA A 158 -7.27 -17.71 7.10
C ALA A 158 -6.09 -16.79 7.38
N ASN A 159 -5.32 -16.46 6.36
CA ASN A 159 -4.10 -15.71 6.52
C ASN A 159 -4.27 -14.44 5.73
N LEU A 160 -4.41 -13.32 6.44
CA LEU A 160 -4.65 -11.94 6.02
C LEU A 160 -3.63 -11.44 4.96
N SER A 161 -3.40 -12.14 3.87
CA SER A 161 -2.21 -11.99 3.03
C SER A 161 -2.53 -11.08 1.86
N GLY A 162 -1.57 -10.28 1.41
CA GLY A 162 -1.65 -9.60 0.13
C GLY A 162 -0.99 -10.43 -0.97
N THR A 163 -1.39 -10.31 -2.24
CA THR A 163 -0.55 -10.74 -3.37
C THR A 163 0.82 -10.08 -3.30
N ILE A 164 0.82 -8.76 -3.05
CA ILE A 164 1.99 -8.01 -2.64
C ILE A 164 1.83 -7.69 -1.16
N THR A 165 2.75 -8.18 -0.35
CA THR A 165 2.74 -7.98 1.11
C THR A 165 3.94 -7.17 1.52
N VAL A 166 3.70 -6.12 2.29
CA VAL A 166 4.70 -5.13 2.72
C VAL A 166 4.67 -5.13 4.25
N LYS A 167 5.70 -5.69 4.90
CA LYS A 167 5.83 -5.84 6.36
C LYS A 167 7.09 -5.16 6.90
N ALA A 168 6.95 -4.00 7.54
CA ALA A 168 8.09 -3.44 8.27
C ALA A 168 8.33 -4.34 9.48
N SER A 169 9.58 -4.76 9.69
CA SER A 169 9.96 -5.51 10.89
C SER A 169 10.52 -4.59 11.97
N THR A 170 11.04 -3.42 11.58
CA THR A 170 11.46 -2.30 12.42
C THR A 170 11.29 -1.00 11.63
N GLY A 171 10.88 0.11 12.24
CA GLY A 171 10.78 1.40 11.54
C GLY A 171 9.65 1.47 10.51
N VAL A 172 9.86 2.28 9.48
CA VAL A 172 8.90 2.57 8.39
C VAL A 172 9.37 1.96 7.08
N MET A 173 8.47 1.85 6.11
CA MET A 173 8.82 1.50 4.74
C MET A 173 8.39 2.57 3.76
N TYR A 174 9.24 2.74 2.76
CA TYR A 174 9.02 3.60 1.62
C TYR A 174 9.14 2.78 0.35
N GLY A 175 8.20 2.96 -0.58
CA GLY A 175 8.28 2.29 -1.86
C GLY A 175 7.11 2.62 -2.77
N VAL A 176 7.20 2.14 -4.00
CA VAL A 176 6.22 2.37 -5.05
C VAL A 176 5.73 1.03 -5.58
N ILE A 177 4.43 0.86 -5.70
CA ILE A 177 3.79 -0.26 -6.39
C ILE A 177 3.04 0.39 -7.54
N ASP A 178 3.64 0.39 -8.73
CA ASP A 178 3.10 1.12 -9.87
C ASP A 178 2.89 0.30 -11.12
N ASN A 179 1.84 0.61 -11.89
CA ASN A 179 1.65 0.03 -13.22
C ASN A 179 1.66 -1.51 -13.21
N ASN A 180 1.05 -2.13 -12.19
CA ASN A 180 0.80 -3.57 -12.13
C ASN A 180 -0.65 -3.87 -12.50
N THR A 181 -0.89 -5.10 -12.93
CA THR A 181 -2.24 -5.65 -13.09
C THR A 181 -2.41 -6.82 -12.13
N LEU A 182 -3.42 -6.77 -11.26
CA LEU A 182 -3.80 -7.85 -10.36
C LEU A 182 -5.21 -8.30 -10.76
N HIS A 183 -5.30 -9.50 -11.35
CA HIS A 183 -6.49 -9.98 -12.04
C HIS A 183 -6.88 -11.40 -11.59
N ASP A 184 -8.18 -11.68 -11.47
CA ASP A 184 -8.79 -13.00 -11.23
C ASP A 184 -8.20 -13.81 -10.06
N SER A 185 -7.55 -13.12 -9.12
CA SER A 185 -6.91 -13.77 -7.99
C SER A 185 -7.97 -14.15 -6.95
N SER A 186 -7.92 -15.40 -6.44
CA SER A 186 -8.95 -15.92 -5.55
C SER A 186 -8.48 -16.09 -4.11
N TYR A 187 -9.22 -15.44 -3.23
CA TYR A 187 -8.91 -15.31 -1.82
C TYR A 187 -10.11 -15.79 -1.04
N THR A 188 -9.86 -16.30 0.16
CA THR A 188 -10.89 -16.25 1.18
C THR A 188 -10.31 -15.44 2.33
N ASP A 189 -10.75 -14.19 2.45
CA ASP A 189 -10.22 -13.20 3.42
C ASP A 189 -8.76 -12.73 3.16
N GLY A 190 -8.39 -12.61 1.88
CA GLY A 190 -7.09 -12.07 1.43
C GLY A 190 -7.20 -10.69 0.78
N TYR A 191 -6.05 -10.15 0.38
CA TYR A 191 -5.89 -8.80 -0.15
C TYR A 191 -5.09 -8.79 -1.46
N ALA A 192 -5.23 -7.75 -2.28
CA ALA A 192 -4.33 -7.55 -3.41
C ALA A 192 -2.99 -6.98 -2.93
N ILE A 193 -3.03 -5.95 -2.08
CA ILE A 193 -1.87 -5.30 -1.47
C ILE A 193 -2.12 -5.15 0.04
N ALA A 194 -1.20 -5.67 0.85
CA ALA A 194 -1.26 -5.58 2.30
C ALA A 194 -0.05 -4.82 2.85
N ILE A 195 -0.29 -3.77 3.63
CA ILE A 195 0.77 -2.94 4.24
C ILE A 195 0.65 -2.99 5.76
N TRP A 196 1.72 -3.43 6.40
CA TRP A 196 1.80 -3.62 7.84
C TRP A 196 3.12 -3.06 8.37
N GLU A 197 3.09 -2.03 9.23
CA GLU A 197 4.31 -1.52 9.87
C GLU A 197 4.44 -2.07 11.30
N ALA A 198 4.85 -3.32 11.39
CA ALA A 198 4.88 -4.06 12.63
C ALA A 198 6.15 -3.70 13.44
N TRP A 199 6.02 -3.50 14.76
CA TRP A 199 7.16 -3.58 15.69
C TRP A 199 6.97 -4.68 16.73
N LYS A 200 8.07 -5.38 17.00
CA LYS A 200 8.12 -6.45 17.98
C LYS A 200 8.25 -5.85 19.38
N CYS A 201 7.14 -5.73 20.11
CA CYS A 201 7.23 -5.45 21.53
C CYS A 201 7.93 -6.60 22.25
N GLY A 202 8.99 -6.26 23.01
CA GLY A 202 9.84 -7.21 23.71
C GLY A 202 9.03 -8.00 24.76
N GLY A 203 8.58 -9.20 24.39
CA GLY A 203 7.80 -10.10 25.26
C GLY A 203 6.37 -10.37 24.79
N CYS A 204 5.90 -9.72 23.72
CA CYS A 204 4.59 -9.99 23.15
C CYS A 204 4.66 -11.20 22.19
N ASN A 205 3.69 -12.11 22.28
CA ASN A 205 3.56 -13.23 21.33
C ASN A 205 3.18 -12.80 19.90
N TRP A 206 2.94 -11.50 19.68
CA TRP A 206 2.57 -10.91 18.39
C TRP A 206 3.39 -9.64 18.16
N SER A 207 3.99 -9.51 16.98
CA SER A 207 5.03 -8.53 16.67
C SER A 207 4.50 -7.23 16.04
N TYR A 208 3.31 -6.74 16.43
CA TYR A 208 2.54 -5.71 15.68
C TYR A 208 2.30 -4.38 16.41
N ALA A 209 3.26 -3.88 17.20
CA ALA A 209 3.08 -2.64 17.97
C ALA A 209 3.90 -1.48 17.39
N GLY A 210 3.45 -0.84 16.31
CA GLY A 210 4.16 0.22 15.57
C GLY A 210 4.53 1.53 16.30
N ASP A 211 4.91 1.49 17.59
CA ASP A 211 5.20 2.64 18.45
C ASP A 211 6.26 3.59 17.85
N ASP A 212 7.31 3.05 17.23
CA ASP A 212 8.31 3.84 16.51
C ASP A 212 7.69 4.54 15.29
N SER A 213 6.81 3.86 14.57
CA SER A 213 6.15 4.45 13.42
C SER A 213 5.12 5.49 13.85
N TRP A 214 4.26 5.25 14.85
CA TRP A 214 3.28 6.24 15.34
C TRP A 214 3.91 7.44 16.06
N SER A 215 5.12 7.31 16.63
CA SER A 215 5.82 8.42 17.29
C SER A 215 6.56 9.36 16.34
N ARG A 216 6.82 8.94 15.10
CA ARG A 216 7.43 9.81 14.06
C ARG A 216 6.54 11.00 13.75
N THR A 217 7.06 12.06 13.16
CA THR A 217 6.20 13.14 12.63
C THR A 217 5.30 12.59 11.52
N PHE A 218 4.02 12.94 11.54
CA PHE A 218 3.12 12.63 10.43
C PHE A 218 3.13 13.78 9.43
N GLU A 219 3.35 13.45 8.16
CA GLU A 219 3.27 14.38 7.04
C GLU A 219 2.64 13.63 5.87
N TYR A 220 1.62 14.22 5.24
CA TYR A 220 1.01 13.65 4.04
C TYR A 220 2.04 13.56 2.91
N GLY A 221 2.07 12.41 2.23
CA GLY A 221 2.94 12.18 1.08
C GLY A 221 4.42 12.12 1.43
N GLY A 222 4.74 12.05 2.73
CA GLY A 222 6.10 12.07 3.22
C GLY A 222 6.86 10.78 2.93
N VAL A 223 8.10 10.77 3.42
CA VAL A 223 9.09 9.69 3.19
C VAL A 223 8.76 8.36 3.88
N ASP A 224 7.65 8.28 4.61
CA ASP A 224 7.19 7.10 5.36
C ASP A 224 5.98 6.41 4.69
N PHE A 225 5.69 6.73 3.42
CA PHE A 225 4.53 6.22 2.68
C PHE A 225 4.92 5.16 1.65
N VAL A 226 4.06 4.16 1.51
CA VAL A 226 4.02 3.30 0.32
C VAL A 226 3.06 3.92 -0.69
N PHE A 227 3.53 4.16 -1.90
CA PHE A 227 2.75 4.72 -2.99
C PHE A 227 2.23 3.59 -3.87
N ILE A 228 0.96 3.61 -4.19
CA ILE A 228 0.26 2.64 -5.01
C ILE A 228 -0.37 3.42 -6.16
N GLU A 229 0.20 3.32 -7.36
CA GLU A 229 -0.17 4.19 -8.48
C GLU A 229 -0.33 3.48 -9.82
N ASP A 230 -1.25 3.96 -10.66
CA ASP A 230 -1.45 3.44 -12.03
C ASP A 230 -1.70 1.92 -12.13
N ASN A 231 -2.15 1.27 -11.05
CA ASN A 231 -2.43 -0.16 -11.07
C ASN A 231 -3.84 -0.45 -11.58
N LEU A 232 -4.02 -1.62 -12.21
CA LEU A 232 -5.32 -2.24 -12.39
C LEU A 232 -5.48 -3.34 -11.33
N ILE A 233 -6.53 -3.27 -10.52
CA ILE A 233 -6.90 -4.34 -9.59
C ILE A 233 -8.33 -4.74 -9.90
N GLU A 234 -8.51 -5.92 -10.48
CA GLU A 234 -9.77 -6.34 -11.09
C GLU A 234 -10.15 -7.78 -10.73
N ASN A 235 -11.45 -8.01 -10.45
CA ASN A 235 -12.05 -9.34 -10.28
C ASN A 235 -11.36 -10.24 -9.26
N VAL A 236 -10.73 -9.60 -8.29
CA VAL A 236 -10.10 -10.26 -7.17
C VAL A 236 -11.22 -10.80 -6.27
N SER A 237 -11.31 -12.12 -6.14
CA SER A 237 -12.53 -12.95 -5.98
C SER A 237 -13.66 -12.50 -5.03
N ARG A 238 -14.77 -13.26 -5.10
CA ARG A 238 -15.98 -13.18 -4.27
C ARG A 238 -15.82 -13.08 -2.74
N TYR A 239 -14.63 -13.25 -2.16
CA TYR A 239 -14.40 -13.10 -0.72
C TYR A 239 -13.24 -12.16 -0.39
N THR A 240 -12.74 -11.43 -1.38
CA THR A 240 -11.75 -10.38 -1.18
C THR A 240 -12.45 -9.19 -0.57
N ARG A 241 -12.28 -8.99 0.73
CA ARG A 241 -12.89 -7.85 1.40
C ARG A 241 -12.19 -6.54 1.03
N HIS A 242 -10.86 -6.55 0.92
CA HIS A 242 -10.06 -5.35 0.67
C HIS A 242 -9.06 -5.57 -0.45
N TYR A 243 -8.91 -4.60 -1.36
CA TYR A 243 -7.85 -4.66 -2.36
C TYR A 243 -6.55 -4.13 -1.75
N ILE A 244 -6.61 -2.96 -1.13
CA ILE A 244 -5.53 -2.36 -0.36
C ILE A 244 -5.96 -2.34 1.10
N VAL A 245 -5.14 -2.95 1.96
CA VAL A 245 -5.30 -2.88 3.41
C VAL A 245 -4.05 -2.30 4.06
N ALA A 246 -4.26 -1.48 5.09
CA ALA A 246 -3.20 -0.99 5.96
C ALA A 246 -3.52 -1.21 7.43
N GLN A 247 -2.53 -1.62 8.22
CA GLN A 247 -2.65 -1.80 9.67
C GLN A 247 -1.32 -1.52 10.38
N SER A 248 -1.32 -1.44 11.70
CA SER A 248 -0.10 -1.30 12.52
C SER A 248 0.72 -0.10 12.07
N ALA A 249 0.23 1.13 12.25
CA ALA A 249 0.93 2.37 11.86
C ALA A 249 1.15 2.62 10.37
N ALA A 250 0.80 1.67 9.50
CA ALA A 250 1.02 1.79 8.07
C ALA A 250 0.45 3.08 7.47
N ARG A 251 1.16 3.61 6.48
CA ARG A 251 0.77 4.76 5.67
C ARG A 251 0.82 4.39 4.19
N TYR A 252 -0.13 4.89 3.41
CA TYR A 252 -0.09 4.73 1.97
C TYR A 252 -0.74 5.87 1.21
N VAL A 253 -0.29 6.08 -0.02
CA VAL A 253 -0.96 6.90 -1.02
C VAL A 253 -1.48 5.96 -2.10
N ALA A 254 -2.77 6.01 -2.41
CA ALA A 254 -3.37 5.32 -3.54
C ALA A 254 -3.86 6.36 -4.55
N ARG A 255 -3.30 6.39 -5.75
CA ARG A 255 -3.66 7.37 -6.78
C ARG A 255 -3.66 6.79 -8.19
N TYR A 256 -4.52 7.30 -9.06
CA TYR A 256 -4.57 6.91 -10.47
C TYR A 256 -4.76 5.40 -10.71
N ASN A 257 -5.25 4.65 -9.71
CA ASN A 257 -5.53 3.23 -9.87
C ASN A 257 -6.94 3.01 -10.44
N ASP A 258 -7.10 1.91 -11.18
CA ASP A 258 -8.39 1.37 -11.59
C ASP A 258 -8.73 0.17 -10.70
N PHE A 259 -9.79 0.30 -9.90
CA PHE A 259 -10.34 -0.77 -9.08
C PHE A 259 -11.64 -1.28 -9.69
N ARG A 260 -11.69 -2.56 -10.08
CA ARG A 260 -12.83 -3.16 -10.77
C ARG A 260 -13.34 -4.42 -10.11
N SER A 261 -14.66 -4.57 -9.99
CA SER A 261 -15.26 -5.82 -9.52
C SER A 261 -16.58 -6.12 -10.23
N TYR A 262 -16.58 -7.15 -11.08
CA TYR A 262 -17.77 -7.66 -11.77
C TYR A 262 -18.13 -9.09 -11.35
N VAL A 263 -17.43 -9.62 -10.34
CA VAL A 263 -17.64 -10.97 -9.83
C VAL A 263 -18.61 -10.91 -8.66
N SER A 264 -19.73 -11.61 -8.78
CA SER A 264 -20.76 -11.57 -7.73
C SER A 264 -20.24 -12.06 -6.38
N ASN A 265 -20.31 -11.20 -5.35
CA ASN A 265 -19.82 -11.49 -4.00
C ASN A 265 -20.89 -12.20 -3.15
N GLY A 266 -22.16 -12.19 -3.57
CA GLY A 266 -23.23 -12.84 -2.80
C GLY A 266 -23.47 -12.21 -1.41
N GLY A 267 -22.94 -11.02 -1.15
CA GLY A 267 -23.01 -10.37 0.15
C GLY A 267 -22.12 -9.13 0.35
N ASN A 268 -22.10 -8.18 -0.59
CA ASN A 268 -21.90 -6.72 -0.39
C ASN A 268 -20.64 -6.13 0.29
N ASP A 269 -19.56 -6.85 0.59
CA ASP A 269 -18.41 -6.25 1.30
C ASP A 269 -17.11 -6.19 0.45
N ASN A 270 -17.17 -5.93 -0.85
CA ASN A 270 -15.95 -5.46 -1.55
C ASN A 270 -15.69 -4.00 -1.15
N GLU A 271 -14.60 -3.80 -0.42
CA GLU A 271 -14.14 -2.53 0.12
C GLU A 271 -12.70 -2.27 -0.37
N PRO A 272 -12.51 -1.91 -1.67
CA PRO A 272 -11.21 -1.82 -2.32
C PRO A 272 -10.12 -1.14 -1.50
N THR A 273 -10.44 -0.02 -0.86
CA THR A 273 -9.46 0.70 -0.04
C THR A 273 -9.91 0.74 1.40
N GLU A 274 -9.03 0.26 2.27
CA GLU A 274 -9.33 0.15 3.68
C GLU A 274 -8.07 0.36 4.51
N ALA A 275 -8.28 0.69 5.78
CA ALA A 275 -7.20 0.80 6.72
C ALA A 275 -7.74 0.73 8.14
N HIS A 276 -7.32 -0.30 8.86
CA HIS A 276 -7.88 -0.68 10.14
C HIS A 276 -7.68 0.38 11.21
N GLY A 277 -8.64 0.44 12.16
CA GLY A 277 -8.49 1.16 13.42
C GLY A 277 -7.60 0.45 14.43
N LEU A 278 -7.57 0.96 15.65
CA LEU A 278 -6.94 0.33 16.82
C LEU A 278 -7.78 -0.86 17.33
N CYS A 279 -7.14 -1.97 17.72
CA CYS A 279 -7.80 -3.00 18.55
C CYS A 279 -7.40 -2.80 20.01
N LEU A 280 -8.37 -2.45 20.86
CA LEU A 280 -8.12 -2.17 22.28
C LEU A 280 -7.57 -3.39 23.02
N CYS A 281 -8.16 -4.57 22.82
CA CYS A 281 -7.89 -5.78 23.62
C CYS A 281 -6.61 -6.54 23.32
N SER A 282 -5.96 -6.19 22.22
CA SER A 282 -4.72 -6.81 21.85
C SER A 282 -3.63 -5.84 22.28
N ASN A 283 -2.66 -6.30 23.05
CA ASN A 283 -1.37 -5.66 23.24
C ASN A 283 -0.58 -5.51 21.90
N THR A 284 -1.27 -5.48 20.76
CA THR A 284 -0.81 -5.97 19.45
C THR A 284 -1.53 -5.31 18.26
N GLY A 285 -1.85 -4.03 18.27
CA GLY A 285 -2.31 -3.44 17.02
C GLY A 285 -2.70 -1.99 17.09
N GLN A 286 -1.71 -1.13 16.91
CA GLN A 286 -2.00 0.26 16.59
C GLN A 286 -2.77 0.34 15.26
N GLY A 287 -3.67 1.32 15.12
CA GLY A 287 -4.38 1.54 13.87
C GLY A 287 -3.45 1.90 12.72
N ALA A 288 -3.94 1.88 11.49
CA ALA A 288 -3.25 2.54 10.38
C ALA A 288 -3.13 4.04 10.67
N ARG A 289 -2.03 4.66 10.23
CA ARG A 289 -1.69 6.02 10.66
C ARG A 289 -2.20 7.11 9.75
N GLY A 290 -2.05 6.98 8.44
CA GLY A 290 -2.48 8.03 7.52
C GLY A 290 -2.49 7.60 6.07
N ARG A 291 -3.45 8.16 5.32
CA ARG A 291 -3.76 7.72 3.96
C ARG A 291 -4.05 8.92 3.08
N GLU A 292 -3.68 8.78 1.82
CA GLU A 292 -4.19 9.66 0.77
C GLU A 292 -4.76 8.81 -0.34
N ILE A 293 -5.97 9.12 -0.78
CA ILE A 293 -6.68 8.38 -1.80
C ILE A 293 -7.24 9.39 -2.78
N TYR A 294 -6.59 9.57 -3.91
CA TYR A 294 -7.07 10.56 -4.86
C TYR A 294 -6.90 10.18 -6.33
N ASN A 295 -7.81 10.68 -7.15
CA ASN A 295 -7.83 10.43 -8.60
C ASN A 295 -7.84 8.94 -8.98
N ASN A 296 -8.41 8.07 -8.16
CA ASN A 296 -8.65 6.67 -8.53
C ASN A 296 -10.00 6.52 -9.22
N ASN A 297 -10.14 5.47 -10.02
CA ASN A 297 -11.39 5.05 -10.61
C ASN A 297 -11.88 3.75 -9.96
N TYR A 298 -13.10 3.75 -9.47
CA TYR A 298 -13.78 2.60 -8.88
C TYR A 298 -14.96 2.23 -9.77
N GLU A 299 -15.02 0.99 -10.23
CA GLU A 299 -16.01 0.54 -11.21
C GLU A 299 -16.51 -0.88 -10.89
N GLY A 300 -17.81 -1.12 -11.05
CA GLY A 300 -18.42 -2.44 -10.95
C GLY A 300 -19.48 -2.60 -9.86
N ASP A 301 -20.52 -3.35 -10.18
CA ASP A 301 -21.78 -3.47 -9.42
C ASP A 301 -21.64 -4.19 -8.07
N GLU A 302 -20.51 -4.85 -7.88
CA GLU A 302 -20.19 -5.57 -6.64
C GLU A 302 -19.29 -4.76 -5.71
N LEU A 303 -18.92 -3.53 -6.06
CA LEU A 303 -18.26 -2.59 -5.15
C LEU A 303 -19.27 -1.98 -4.18
N GLY A 304 -19.19 -2.39 -2.90
CA GLY A 304 -20.09 -1.92 -1.86
C GLY A 304 -19.66 -0.59 -1.24
N ILE A 305 -18.45 -0.58 -0.67
CA ILE A 305 -17.87 0.59 0.03
C ILE A 305 -16.46 0.82 -0.51
N PRO A 306 -16.30 1.49 -1.67
CA PRO A 306 -15.00 1.81 -2.27
C PRO A 306 -13.91 2.23 -1.28
N ILE A 307 -14.26 3.09 -0.32
CA ILE A 307 -13.34 3.64 0.68
C ILE A 307 -13.91 3.47 2.09
N ASN A 308 -13.30 2.58 2.87
CA ASN A 308 -13.71 2.25 4.24
C ASN A 308 -12.76 2.84 5.29
N LEU A 309 -13.28 3.77 6.08
CA LEU A 309 -12.55 4.62 7.04
C LEU A 309 -12.67 4.05 8.46
N ARG A 310 -11.57 3.49 9.01
CA ARG A 310 -11.59 2.87 10.35
C ARG A 310 -10.57 3.40 11.37
N GLY A 311 -9.53 4.14 10.97
CA GLY A 311 -8.53 4.70 11.89
C GLY A 311 -7.74 5.87 11.28
N GLY A 312 -6.82 6.51 12.00
CA GLY A 312 -5.80 7.44 11.46
C GLY A 312 -6.28 8.65 10.61
N HIS A 313 -5.35 9.23 9.86
CA HIS A 313 -5.59 10.42 9.01
C HIS A 313 -5.97 10.06 7.57
N TRP A 314 -6.69 10.94 6.88
CA TRP A 314 -7.15 10.69 5.51
C TRP A 314 -7.23 11.98 4.68
N ILE A 315 -6.76 11.91 3.45
CA ILE A 315 -7.14 12.82 2.37
C ILE A 315 -7.80 12.00 1.28
N ILE A 316 -9.00 12.41 0.85
CA ILE A 316 -9.78 11.67 -0.13
C ILE A 316 -10.33 12.63 -1.17
N SER A 317 -9.77 12.63 -2.38
CA SER A 317 -10.19 13.62 -3.37
C SER A 317 -10.15 13.21 -4.83
N GLY A 318 -11.01 13.79 -5.65
CA GLY A 318 -10.97 13.59 -7.11
C GLY A 318 -11.23 12.14 -7.57
N ASN A 319 -11.72 11.25 -6.70
CA ASN A 319 -11.99 9.87 -7.10
C ASN A 319 -13.28 9.78 -7.93
N SER A 320 -13.31 8.89 -8.91
CA SER A 320 -14.46 8.56 -9.74
C SER A 320 -15.05 7.22 -9.30
N MET A 321 -16.34 7.17 -9.03
CA MET A 321 -17.06 5.96 -8.60
C MET A 321 -18.21 5.68 -9.56
N GLN A 322 -17.96 4.83 -10.55
CA GLN A 322 -18.84 4.49 -11.65
C GLN A 322 -19.48 3.13 -11.38
N GLU A 323 -20.76 2.98 -11.67
CA GLU A 323 -21.45 1.66 -11.64
C GLU A 323 -21.27 0.85 -10.34
N ILE A 324 -20.86 1.50 -9.25
CA ILE A 324 -20.76 0.86 -7.93
C ILE A 324 -22.16 0.41 -7.51
N GLY A 325 -22.24 -0.71 -6.80
CA GLY A 325 -23.50 -1.34 -6.42
C GLY A 325 -24.44 -0.44 -5.59
N ASN A 326 -25.46 -1.05 -4.99
CA ASN A 326 -26.48 -0.33 -4.23
C ASN A 326 -25.97 0.43 -2.98
N GLY A 327 -24.66 0.49 -2.73
CA GLY A 327 -24.06 1.34 -1.72
C GLY A 327 -24.38 2.81 -1.96
N THR A 328 -25.23 3.40 -1.11
CA THR A 328 -25.56 4.83 -1.15
C THR A 328 -24.40 5.72 -0.68
N THR A 329 -23.40 5.14 -0.01
CA THR A 329 -22.35 5.87 0.73
C THR A 329 -20.98 5.27 0.43
N PRO A 330 -20.31 5.67 -0.67
CA PRO A 330 -19.09 5.01 -1.11
C PRO A 330 -17.85 5.31 -0.26
N ILE A 331 -17.88 6.41 0.49
CA ILE A 331 -16.87 6.78 1.47
C ILE A 331 -17.54 6.69 2.85
N ARG A 332 -17.08 5.76 3.69
CA ARG A 332 -17.82 5.40 4.90
C ARG A 332 -16.95 5.19 6.12
N PHE A 333 -17.36 5.76 7.26
CA PHE A 333 -16.81 5.41 8.57
C PHE A 333 -17.47 4.13 9.10
N ARG A 334 -16.67 3.10 9.42
CA ARG A 334 -17.18 1.82 9.94
C ARG A 334 -16.63 1.53 11.34
N GLU A 335 -17.50 1.18 12.29
CA GLU A 335 -17.17 0.84 13.69
C GLU A 335 -16.57 -0.55 13.82
N TYR A 336 -15.88 -1.02 12.80
CA TYR A 336 -15.28 -2.32 12.94
C TYR A 336 -14.03 -2.10 13.81
N ARG A 337 -14.20 -2.33 15.13
CA ARG A 337 -13.11 -2.60 16.07
C ARG A 337 -12.08 -3.46 15.34
N ALA A 338 -10.80 -3.13 15.47
CA ALA A 338 -9.82 -3.67 14.55
C ALA A 338 -9.76 -5.19 14.66
N PHE A 339 -10.25 -5.90 13.66
CA PHE A 339 -10.36 -7.36 13.69
C PHE A 339 -11.50 -7.87 14.59
N THR A 340 -12.03 -9.05 14.25
CA THR A 340 -13.28 -9.67 14.73
C THR A 340 -13.73 -9.31 16.15
N ALA A 341 -15.04 -9.15 16.35
CA ALA A 341 -15.68 -8.78 17.64
C ALA A 341 -15.23 -9.65 18.84
N GLU A 342 -14.72 -10.85 18.59
CA GLU A 342 -14.18 -11.76 19.59
C GLU A 342 -12.80 -11.34 20.14
N ARG A 343 -12.00 -10.60 19.37
CA ARG A 343 -10.64 -10.17 19.76
C ARG A 343 -10.56 -8.75 20.27
N CYS A 344 -11.54 -7.90 19.93
CA CYS A 344 -11.70 -6.57 20.50
C CYS A 344 -12.92 -6.52 21.41
N THR A 345 -12.83 -7.21 22.54
CA THR A 345 -13.87 -7.21 23.57
C THR A 345 -13.87 -5.88 24.35
N SER A 346 -14.95 -5.59 25.05
CA SER A 346 -15.08 -4.39 25.88
C SER A 346 -14.48 -4.56 27.28
N THR A 347 -13.80 -5.67 27.59
CA THR A 347 -13.46 -6.07 28.98
C THR A 347 -12.00 -6.52 29.12
N CYS A 348 -11.06 -5.83 28.49
CA CYS A 348 -9.66 -6.26 28.53
C CYS A 348 -8.87 -5.60 29.66
N ASP A 349 -8.40 -6.42 30.59
CA ASP A 349 -7.65 -6.00 31.79
C ASP A 349 -6.35 -5.23 31.46
N ALA A 350 -5.73 -5.51 30.30
CA ALA A 350 -4.43 -4.94 29.90
C ALA A 350 -4.49 -3.49 29.37
N VAL A 351 -5.68 -2.99 29.02
CA VAL A 351 -5.88 -1.66 28.38
C VAL A 351 -6.45 -0.63 29.37
N SER A 352 -6.89 -1.11 30.53
CA SER A 352 -7.66 -0.36 31.53
C SER A 352 -6.98 0.92 32.08
N GLY A 353 -5.71 1.16 31.74
CA GLY A 353 -4.94 2.33 32.17
C GLY A 353 -4.67 3.42 31.13
N TRP A 354 -4.77 3.16 29.81
CA TRP A 354 -4.36 4.16 28.79
C TRP A 354 -5.39 4.47 27.70
N VAL A 355 -6.39 3.61 27.50
CA VAL A 355 -7.53 3.94 26.63
C VAL A 355 -8.82 3.83 27.46
N PRO A 356 -9.51 4.95 27.75
CA PRO A 356 -10.76 4.91 28.49
C PRO A 356 -11.77 3.99 27.79
N HIS A 357 -12.59 3.29 28.56
CA HIS A 357 -13.74 2.58 28.02
C HIS A 357 -14.82 3.59 27.68
N VAL A 358 -14.99 3.87 26.39
CA VAL A 358 -15.83 4.99 25.97
C VAL A 358 -17.24 4.49 25.70
N THR A 359 -18.08 4.56 26.72
CA THR A 359 -19.53 4.31 26.63
C THR A 359 -20.34 5.58 26.38
N ASP A 360 -19.69 6.75 26.41
CA ASP A 360 -20.28 8.06 26.16
C ASP A 360 -19.25 9.02 25.54
N ASP A 361 -19.66 10.22 25.11
CA ASP A 361 -18.80 11.14 24.36
C ASP A 361 -17.66 11.79 25.20
N SER A 362 -17.55 11.47 26.50
CA SER A 362 -16.67 12.21 27.42
C SER A 362 -15.18 11.92 27.24
N ASP A 363 -14.83 10.79 26.63
CA ASP A 363 -13.44 10.31 26.47
C ASP A 363 -12.91 10.43 25.02
N TYR A 364 -13.48 11.38 24.25
CA TYR A 364 -13.10 11.64 22.86
C TYR A 364 -12.03 12.74 22.69
N PRO A 365 -11.13 12.63 21.68
CA PRO A 365 -11.01 11.56 20.68
C PRO A 365 -10.35 10.27 21.21
N LEU A 366 -10.75 9.10 20.71
CA LEU A 366 -10.03 7.86 21.04
C LEU A 366 -8.62 7.88 20.42
N PRO A 367 -7.62 7.29 21.08
CA PRO A 367 -6.30 7.09 20.50
C PRO A 367 -6.38 6.39 19.15
N GLN A 368 -5.69 6.95 18.14
CA GLN A 368 -5.49 6.35 16.81
C GLN A 368 -6.77 6.13 15.98
N GLN A 369 -7.87 6.76 16.40
CA GLN A 369 -9.08 6.87 15.60
C GLN A 369 -8.90 7.84 14.43
N VAL A 370 -9.88 7.80 13.52
CA VAL A 370 -10.06 8.79 12.45
C VAL A 370 -9.95 10.22 13.00
N SER A 371 -9.06 11.02 12.41
CA SER A 371 -8.90 12.45 12.70
C SER A 371 -8.26 13.17 11.51
N ASN A 372 -8.41 14.49 11.41
CA ASN A 372 -7.90 15.31 10.30
C ASN A 372 -8.22 14.69 8.92
N THR A 373 -9.48 14.27 8.74
CA THR A 373 -9.94 13.64 7.50
C THR A 373 -10.57 14.66 6.57
N PHE A 374 -10.01 14.84 5.38
CA PHE A 374 -10.48 15.83 4.40
C PHE A 374 -10.98 15.14 3.14
N VAL A 375 -12.19 15.48 2.70
CA VAL A 375 -12.87 14.84 1.58
C VAL A 375 -13.45 15.90 0.65
N TRP A 376 -13.05 15.91 -0.63
CA TRP A 376 -13.57 16.86 -1.63
C TRP A 376 -13.49 16.33 -3.05
N GLY A 377 -14.28 16.88 -3.98
CA GLY A 377 -14.14 16.62 -5.42
C GLY A 377 -14.35 15.17 -5.89
N ASN A 378 -14.82 14.26 -5.04
CA ASN A 378 -15.14 12.88 -5.42
C ASN A 378 -16.48 12.83 -6.15
N THR A 379 -16.62 11.97 -7.16
CA THR A 379 -17.85 11.86 -7.96
C THR A 379 -18.42 10.46 -7.96
N LYS A 380 -19.75 10.35 -7.86
CA LYS A 380 -20.49 9.10 -8.14
C LYS A 380 -21.28 9.24 -9.43
N SER A 381 -21.09 8.29 -10.35
CA SER A 381 -21.74 8.26 -11.67
C SER A 381 -21.61 9.58 -12.45
N GLY A 382 -20.47 10.26 -12.29
CA GLY A 382 -20.13 11.49 -13.00
C GLY A 382 -20.89 12.77 -12.60
N THR A 383 -21.79 12.73 -11.61
CA THR A 383 -22.70 13.89 -11.36
C THR A 383 -22.78 14.37 -9.91
N SER A 384 -22.49 13.52 -8.93
CA SER A 384 -22.75 13.85 -7.52
C SER A 384 -21.46 13.95 -6.73
N ALA A 385 -21.26 15.08 -6.03
CA ALA A 385 -20.21 15.20 -5.02
C ALA A 385 -20.42 14.13 -3.93
N VAL A 386 -19.38 13.36 -3.66
CA VAL A 386 -19.38 12.31 -2.64
C VAL A 386 -18.56 12.77 -1.45
N GLY A 387 -19.21 12.89 -0.29
CA GLY A 387 -18.57 13.07 1.00
C GLY A 387 -18.44 11.76 1.79
N ALA A 388 -17.66 11.81 2.87
CA ALA A 388 -17.66 10.78 3.90
C ALA A 388 -18.96 10.78 4.69
N TYR A 389 -19.43 9.58 5.05
CA TYR A 389 -20.65 9.36 5.82
C TYR A 389 -20.44 8.34 6.94
N HIS A 390 -21.20 8.46 8.02
CA HIS A 390 -21.14 7.55 9.15
C HIS A 390 -21.99 6.32 8.87
N ASP A 391 -21.50 5.12 9.15
CA ASP A 391 -22.46 4.02 9.29
C ASP A 391 -23.47 4.34 10.41
N THR A 392 -24.76 4.14 10.14
CA THR A 392 -25.81 4.28 11.15
C THR A 392 -25.74 3.16 12.18
N GLY A 393 -25.02 2.09 11.87
CA GLY A 393 -24.64 1.06 12.81
C GLY A 393 -23.37 1.48 13.57
N GLY A 394 -23.50 1.53 14.90
CA GLY A 394 -22.39 1.70 15.83
C GLY A 394 -22.38 3.02 16.58
N VAL A 395 -21.27 3.30 17.25
CA VAL A 395 -21.11 4.48 18.12
C VAL A 395 -20.40 5.67 17.46
N GLN A 396 -19.92 5.52 16.21
CA GLN A 396 -19.16 6.55 15.49
C GLN A 396 -19.93 7.86 15.34
N SER A 397 -21.27 7.81 15.19
CA SER A 397 -22.10 9.02 15.07
C SER A 397 -22.13 9.87 16.33
N SER A 398 -21.85 9.28 17.50
CA SER A 398 -21.77 10.01 18.77
C SER A 398 -20.41 10.72 18.93
N TYR A 399 -19.45 10.34 18.09
CA TYR A 399 -18.04 10.32 18.45
C TYR A 399 -17.15 11.00 17.43
N LEU A 400 -17.40 10.74 16.15
CA LEU A 400 -16.85 11.51 15.04
C LEU A 400 -17.80 12.67 14.77
N GLN A 401 -17.25 13.85 14.51
CA GLN A 401 -18.02 15.06 14.26
C GLN A 401 -17.49 15.75 13.00
N GLN A 402 -18.41 16.06 12.07
CA GLN A 402 -18.09 16.88 10.92
C GLN A 402 -17.69 18.28 11.39
N GLY A 403 -16.64 18.84 10.80
CA GLY A 403 -16.09 20.13 11.23
C GLY A 403 -15.14 20.06 12.43
N ARG A 404 -14.85 18.85 12.93
CA ARG A 404 -13.86 18.61 13.99
C ARG A 404 -12.89 17.49 13.62
N ASP A 405 -13.42 16.30 13.31
CA ASP A 405 -12.61 15.11 13.04
C ASP A 405 -12.50 14.83 11.54
N TYR A 406 -13.55 15.18 10.80
CA TYR A 406 -13.59 15.09 9.35
C TYR A 406 -14.32 16.27 8.72
N PHE A 407 -14.01 16.53 7.46
CA PHE A 407 -14.46 17.68 6.71
C PHE A 407 -14.84 17.23 5.30
N ASN A 408 -16.12 17.45 4.95
CA ASN A 408 -16.62 17.30 3.59
C ASN A 408 -16.61 18.70 2.98
N SER A 409 -15.60 19.00 2.18
CA SER A 409 -15.34 20.31 1.59
C SER A 409 -15.73 20.29 0.11
N ASP A 410 -16.11 21.45 -0.45
CA ASP A 410 -16.49 21.52 -1.87
C ASP A 410 -15.26 21.41 -2.77
N ASP A 411 -14.13 22.01 -2.36
CA ASP A 411 -12.85 21.96 -3.05
C ASP A 411 -11.64 21.99 -2.09
N LEU A 412 -10.43 22.09 -2.66
CA LEU A 412 -9.18 22.15 -1.89
C LEU A 412 -9.05 23.44 -1.08
N ALA A 413 -9.55 24.59 -1.57
CA ALA A 413 -9.46 25.85 -0.85
C ALA A 413 -10.34 25.82 0.41
N ASP A 414 -11.51 25.19 0.32
CA ASP A 414 -12.37 24.93 1.48
C ASP A 414 -11.70 23.93 2.45
N ALA A 415 -11.08 22.86 1.95
CA ALA A 415 -10.34 21.92 2.81
C ALA A 415 -9.20 22.60 3.58
N ILE A 416 -8.49 23.54 2.96
CA ILE A 416 -7.46 24.38 3.63
C ILE A 416 -8.10 25.28 4.69
N THR A 417 -9.25 25.87 4.39
CA THR A 417 -10.01 26.68 5.36
C THR A 417 -10.47 25.85 6.56
N ASP A 418 -10.82 24.59 6.31
CA ASP A 418 -11.22 23.59 7.30
C ASP A 418 -10.05 23.03 8.12
N GLY A 419 -8.81 23.43 7.81
CA GLY A 419 -7.62 23.12 8.61
C GLY A 419 -6.63 22.15 7.97
N LEU A 420 -6.80 21.80 6.69
CA LEU A 420 -5.72 21.17 5.92
C LEU A 420 -4.56 22.16 5.78
N ASP A 421 -3.33 21.65 5.80
CA ASP A 421 -2.14 22.51 5.69
C ASP A 421 -2.19 23.37 4.42
N ALA A 422 -1.99 24.68 4.54
CA ALA A 422 -2.09 25.60 3.41
C ALA A 422 -0.99 25.38 2.34
N GLY A 423 0.09 24.70 2.69
CA GLY A 423 1.14 24.24 1.79
C GLY A 423 0.88 22.85 1.21
N TYR A 424 -0.21 22.18 1.60
CA TYR A 424 -0.55 20.87 1.05
C TYR A 424 -0.78 20.98 -0.45
N ALA A 425 0.03 20.21 -1.19
CA ALA A 425 -0.17 19.95 -2.59
C ALA A 425 -0.28 18.43 -2.74
N PRO A 426 -1.33 17.90 -3.38
CA PRO A 426 -1.38 16.49 -3.73
C PRO A 426 -0.11 16.13 -4.48
N TYR A 427 0.47 14.98 -4.12
CA TYR A 427 1.59 14.45 -4.87
C TYR A 427 1.09 14.20 -6.31
N THR A 428 1.59 14.98 -7.28
CA THR A 428 1.11 14.94 -8.68
C THR A 428 2.16 14.38 -9.62
N THR A 429 3.42 14.46 -9.26
CA THR A 429 4.53 13.86 -10.01
C THR A 429 4.56 12.35 -9.76
N LEU A 430 4.77 11.53 -10.78
CA LEU A 430 5.06 10.11 -10.61
C LEU A 430 6.36 9.94 -9.82
N ILE A 431 6.40 9.00 -8.88
CA ILE A 431 7.62 8.80 -8.09
C ILE A 431 8.58 7.95 -8.89
N HIS A 432 9.59 8.60 -9.46
CA HIS A 432 10.70 7.92 -10.11
C HIS A 432 11.75 7.50 -9.08
N LEU A 433 11.58 6.33 -8.48
CA LEU A 433 12.65 5.68 -7.72
C LEU A 433 13.58 4.91 -8.66
N GLY A 434 14.85 5.32 -8.72
CA GLY A 434 15.94 4.44 -9.19
C GLY A 434 16.26 4.40 -10.69
N GLY A 435 16.29 5.53 -11.40
CA GLY A 435 17.02 5.63 -12.67
C GLY A 435 16.21 5.99 -13.92
N SER A 436 16.95 6.48 -14.92
CA SER A 436 16.54 7.29 -16.07
C SER A 436 15.27 6.84 -16.82
N VAL A 437 14.46 7.84 -17.17
CA VAL A 437 13.47 7.82 -18.25
C VAL A 437 14.01 7.01 -19.43
N LEU A 438 13.37 5.88 -19.75
CA LEU A 438 13.54 5.21 -21.04
C LEU A 438 12.72 5.96 -22.09
#